data_AF-A0A220TXL3-F1
#
_entry.id   AF-A0A220TXL3-F1
#
_cell.length_a   1.000
_cell.length_b   1.000
_cell.length_c   1.000
_cell.angle_alpha   90.00
_cell.angle_beta   90.00
_cell.angle_gamma   90.00
#
_symmetry.space_group_name_H-M   'P 1'
#
loop_
_entity.id
_entity.type
_entity.pdbx_description
1 polymer ?
#
loop_
_entity_poly.entity_id
_entity_poly.type
_entity_poly.pdbx_seq_one_letter_code
_entity_poly.pdbx_strand_id
1 'polypeptide(L)' 'MKEISELENADEILNLPNSWEERGIKKGIEKGIKQIANRMLEEGSSIDFISKITGLKKEEVEKLE' A
#
# COMPACT_ATOMS: atom_id res chain seq x y z
N MET A 1 -14.29 -27.46 -22.91
CA MET A 1 -13.66 -26.37 -22.13
C MET A 1 -12.72 -27.07 -21.16
N LYS A 2 -11.43 -26.71 -21.10
CA LYS A 2 -10.50 -27.32 -20.12
C LYS A 2 -10.75 -26.71 -18.75
N GLU A 3 -10.73 -27.53 -17.70
CA GLU A 3 -10.85 -27.03 -16.33
C GLU A 3 -9.54 -26.38 -15.89
N ILE A 4 -9.60 -25.43 -14.96
CA ILE A 4 -8.39 -24.75 -14.44
C ILE A 4 -7.45 -25.75 -13.77
N SER A 5 -7.99 -26.81 -13.16
CA SER A 5 -7.27 -27.93 -12.55
C SER A 5 -6.40 -28.72 -13.53
N GLU A 6 -6.68 -28.65 -14.84
CA GLU A 6 -5.96 -29.39 -15.88
C GLU A 6 -4.78 -28.60 -16.47
N LEU A 7 -4.55 -27.37 -16.00
CA LEU A 7 -3.47 -26.50 -16.47
C LEU A 7 -2.20 -26.72 -15.63
N GLU A 8 -1.03 -26.65 -16.28
CA GLU A 8 0.27 -26.78 -15.60
C GLU A 8 0.49 -25.74 -14.48
N ASN A 9 -0.18 -24.59 -14.58
CA ASN A 9 -0.11 -23.48 -13.63
C ASN A 9 -1.41 -23.32 -12.80
N ALA A 10 -2.19 -24.38 -12.64
CA ALA A 10 -3.45 -24.37 -11.87
C ALA A 10 -3.29 -23.75 -10.48
N ASP A 11 -2.24 -24.13 -9.75
CA ASP A 11 -1.95 -23.64 -8.40
C ASP A 11 -1.69 -22.13 -8.38
N GLU A 12 -0.98 -21.60 -9.37
CA GLU A 12 -0.74 -20.15 -9.48
C GLU A 12 -2.04 -19.39 -9.74
N ILE A 13 -2.88 -19.91 -10.64
CA ILE A 13 -4.18 -19.31 -10.98
C ILE A 13 -5.11 -19.30 -9.76
N LEU A 14 -5.17 -20.40 -9.01
CA LEU A 14 -6.00 -20.52 -7.81
C LEU A 14 -5.54 -19.58 -6.69
N ASN A 15 -4.25 -19.25 -6.65
CA ASN A 15 -3.69 -18.30 -5.67
C ASN A 15 -3.81 -16.83 -6.07
N LEU A 16 -4.19 -16.53 -7.32
CA LEU A 16 -4.34 -15.15 -7.78
C LEU A 16 -5.27 -14.36 -6.85
N PRO A 17 -6.54 -14.75 -6.58
CA PRO A 17 -7.44 -13.92 -5.79
C PRO A 17 -6.85 -13.44 -4.46
N ASN A 18 -6.18 -14.33 -3.72
CA ASN A 18 -5.50 -14.00 -2.46
C ASN A 18 -4.36 -13.00 -2.68
N SER A 19 -3.52 -13.20 -3.72
CA SER A 19 -2.46 -12.26 -4.07
C SER A 19 -3.01 -10.88 -4.47
N TRP A 20 -4.13 -10.82 -5.20
CA TRP A 20 -4.77 -9.56 -5.57
C TRP A 20 -5.39 -8.85 -4.36
N GLU A 21 -6.02 -9.59 -3.44
CA GLU A 21 -6.53 -9.09 -2.17
C GLU A 21 -5.41 -8.49 -1.32
N GLU A 22 -4.32 -9.23 -1.10
CA GLU A 22 -3.17 -8.77 -0.32
C GLU A 22 -2.56 -7.49 -0.92
N ARG A 23 -2.39 -7.46 -2.26
CA ARG A 23 -1.94 -6.26 -2.98
C ARG A 23 -2.90 -5.08 -2.80
N GLY A 24 -4.21 -5.34 -2.81
CA GLY A 24 -5.24 -4.34 -2.59
C GLY A 24 -5.15 -3.71 -1.20
N ILE A 25 -5.05 -4.55 -0.16
CA ILE A 25 -4.91 -4.13 1.23
C ILE A 25 -3.63 -3.29 1.41
N LYS A 26 -2.50 -3.78 0.91
CA LYS A 26 -1.22 -3.05 0.99
C LYS A 26 -1.28 -1.68 0.34
N LYS A 27 -1.88 -1.59 -0.86
CA LYS A 27 -2.09 -0.30 -1.56
C LYS A 27 -3.04 0.62 -0.79
N GLY A 28 -4.07 0.09 -0.16
CA GLY A 28 -5.01 0.86 0.66
C GLY A 28 -4.33 1.48 1.87
N ILE A 29 -3.55 0.68 2.60
CA ILE A 29 -2.77 1.14 3.77
C ILE A 29 -1.79 2.23 3.34
N GLU A 30 -1.01 2.00 2.28
CA GLU A 30 -0.03 2.99 1.79
C GLU A 30 -0.69 4.31 1.40
N LYS A 31 -1.83 4.25 0.67
CA LYS A 31 -2.60 5.45 0.31
C LYS A 31 -3.13 6.19 1.53
N GLY A 32 -3.69 5.46 2.50
CA GLY A 32 -4.22 6.05 3.73
C GLY A 32 -3.15 6.76 4.54
N ILE A 33 -1.97 6.14 4.69
CA ILE A 33 -0.83 6.74 5.40
C ILE A 33 -0.38 8.04 4.71
N LYS A 34 -0.23 8.03 3.37
CA LYS A 34 0.14 9.23 2.60
C LYS A 34 -0.89 10.35 2.69
N GLN A 35 -2.20 10.02 2.65
CA GLN A 35 -3.26 11.00 2.82
C GLN A 35 -3.24 11.67 4.20
N ILE A 36 -2.98 10.90 5.25
CA ILE A 36 -2.85 11.44 6.61
C ILE A 36 -1.59 12.32 6.71
N ALA A 37 -0.45 11.88 6.17
CA ALA A 37 0.77 12.66 6.12
C ALA A 37 0.58 14.02 5.43
N ASN A 38 -0.10 14.05 4.27
CA ASN A 38 -0.43 15.31 3.57
C ASN A 38 -1.25 16.26 4.45
N ARG A 39 -2.33 15.75 5.06
CA ARG A 39 -3.16 16.58 5.94
C ARG A 39 -2.36 17.11 7.14
N MET A 40 -1.45 16.30 7.70
CA MET A 40 -0.59 16.75 8.78
C MET A 40 0.36 17.88 8.33
N LEU A 41 0.90 17.81 7.11
CA LEU A 41 1.71 18.89 6.52
C LEU A 41 0.87 20.16 6.31
N GLU A 42 -0.34 20.02 5.76
CA GLU A 42 -1.29 21.14 5.56
C GLU A 42 -1.63 21.84 6.88
N GLU A 43 -1.75 21.08 7.97
CA GLU A 43 -1.98 21.59 9.34
C GLU A 43 -0.68 22.12 10.02
N GLY A 44 0.45 22.16 9.31
CA GLY A 44 1.71 22.71 9.80
C GLY A 44 2.52 21.80 10.74
N SER A 45 2.25 20.49 10.74
CA SER A 45 3.05 19.53 11.50
C SER A 45 4.47 19.42 10.95
N SER A 46 5.47 19.29 11.84
CA SER A 46 6.85 19.09 11.42
C SER A 46 7.06 17.73 10.73
N ILE A 47 7.96 17.68 9.73
CA ILE A 47 8.35 16.46 9.02
C ILE A 47 8.80 15.36 10.00
N ASP A 48 9.55 15.72 11.05
CA ASP A 48 10.01 14.80 12.09
C ASP A 48 8.86 14.14 12.83
N PHE A 49 7.82 14.92 13.18
CA PHE A 49 6.64 14.40 13.84
C PHE A 49 5.84 13.49 12.91
N ILE A 50 5.64 13.90 11.65
CA ILE A 50 4.92 13.11 10.66
C ILE A 50 5.61 11.78 10.41
N SER A 51 6.93 11.78 10.21
CA SER A 51 7.74 10.57 10.04
C SER A 51 7.60 9.62 11.23
N LYS A 52 7.63 10.15 12.46
CA LYS A 52 7.46 9.36 13.68
C LYS A 52 6.09 8.68 13.79
N ILE A 53 5.01 9.38 13.42
CA ILE A 53 3.64 8.87 13.57
C ILE A 53 3.25 7.92 12.43
N THR A 54 3.63 8.27 11.20
CA THR A 54 3.23 7.54 9.99
C THR A 54 4.16 6.37 9.66
N GLY A 55 5.37 6.38 10.21
CA GLY A 55 6.43 5.43 9.85
C GLY A 55 7.06 5.69 8.49
N LEU A 56 6.65 6.74 7.77
CA LEU A 56 7.30 7.18 6.54
C LEU A 56 8.69 7.72 6.83
N LYS A 57 9.62 7.53 5.90
CA LYS A 57 10.92 8.20 5.99
C LYS A 57 10.77 9.70 5.73
N LYS A 58 11.67 10.50 6.27
CA LYS A 58 11.64 11.96 6.08
C LYS A 58 11.66 12.34 4.59
N GLU A 59 12.47 11.64 3.79
CA GLU A 59 12.55 11.87 2.34
C GLU A 59 11.27 11.50 1.59
N GLU A 60 10.42 10.64 2.17
CA GLU A 60 9.11 10.32 1.61
C GLU A 60 8.08 11.39 1.97
N VAL A 61 8.17 11.98 3.17
CA VAL A 61 7.32 13.08 3.61
C VAL A 61 7.66 14.38 2.85
N GLU A 62 8.94 14.65 2.60
CA GLU A 62 9.39 15.82 1.82
C GLU A 62 8.90 15.78 0.36
N LYS A 63 8.64 14.59 -0.19
CA LYS A 63 8.09 14.44 -1.56
C LYS A 63 6.58 14.66 -1.65
N LEU A 64 5.92 14.87 -0.51
CA LEU A 64 4.48 15.14 -0.45
C LEU A 64 4.15 16.64 -0.50
N GLU A 65 5.15 17.49 -0.27
CA GLU A 65 5.12 18.94 -0.49
C GLU A 65 5.22 19.28 -2.00
#